data_AF-A0A351T0P2-F1
#
_entry.id   AF-A0A351T0P2-F1
#
_cell.length_a   1.000
_cell.length_b   1.000
_cell.length_c   1.000
_cell.angle_alpha   90.00
_cell.angle_beta   90.00
_cell.angle_gamma   90.00
#
_symmetry.space_group_name_H-M   'P 1'
#
loop_
_entity.id
_entity.type
_entity.pdbx_description
1 polymer ?
#
loop_
_entity_poly.entity_id
_entity_poly.type
_entity_poly.pdbx_seq_one_letter_code
_entity_poly.pdbx_strand_id
1 'polypeptide(L)'
;DKGRIKEMEFQLTAGFLGADIQYRGRPLQEAHARHPIMGGQFARRLQILKETLESFEVPKHIRDAWIEHNESLRPLITRDAGSDCDPILARERVRGAGKDL
;
A
#
# COMPACT_ATOMS: atom_id res chain seq x y z
N ASP A 1 6.87 0.13 -15.07
CA ASP A 1 5.92 -0.57 -15.96
C ASP A 1 4.68 -0.97 -15.17
N LYS A 2 3.48 -0.86 -15.76
CA LYS A 2 2.20 -1.16 -15.10
C LYS A 2 1.99 -2.66 -14.89
N GLY A 3 2.45 -3.49 -15.83
CA GLY A 3 2.33 -4.95 -15.73
C GLY A 3 3.09 -5.49 -14.52
N ARG A 4 4.34 -5.03 -14.34
CA ARG A 4 5.17 -5.39 -13.19
C ARG A 4 4.53 -5.04 -11.83
N ILE A 5 3.81 -3.92 -11.74
CA ILE A 5 3.13 -3.49 -10.50
C ILE A 5 1.93 -4.41 -10.21
N LYS A 6 1.11 -4.72 -11.24
CA LYS A 6 -0.02 -5.65 -11.10
C LYS A 6 0.45 -7.02 -10.62
N GLU A 7 1.54 -7.52 -11.18
CA GLU A 7 2.13 -8.81 -10.77
C GLU A 7 2.53 -8.81 -9.27
N MET A 8 3.11 -7.71 -8.77
CA MET A 8 3.48 -7.62 -7.35
C MET A 8 2.29 -7.57 -6.42
N GLU A 9 1.27 -6.78 -6.78
CA GLU A 9 0.04 -6.71 -6.01
C GLU A 9 -0.68 -8.07 -5.98
N PHE A 10 -0.70 -8.77 -7.12
CA PHE A 10 -1.24 -10.11 -7.24
C PHE A 10 -0.49 -11.10 -6.33
N GLN A 11 0.83 -11.20 -6.43
CA GLN A 11 1.61 -12.13 -5.63
C GLN A 11 1.48 -11.85 -4.12
N LEU A 12 1.53 -10.57 -3.73
CA LEU A 12 1.39 -10.17 -2.32
C LEU A 12 0.03 -10.58 -1.76
N THR A 13 -1.04 -10.30 -2.50
CA THR A 13 -2.41 -10.62 -2.10
C THR A 13 -2.65 -12.13 -2.10
N ALA A 14 -2.21 -12.83 -3.15
CA ALA A 14 -2.43 -14.27 -3.28
C ALA A 14 -1.75 -15.03 -2.13
N GLY A 15 -0.50 -14.67 -1.79
CA GLY A 15 0.19 -15.23 -0.63
C GLY A 15 -0.52 -14.92 0.68
N PHE A 16 -1.01 -13.69 0.88
CA PHE A 16 -1.80 -13.33 2.06
C PHE A 16 -3.09 -14.16 2.18
N LEU A 17 -3.78 -14.40 1.07
CA LEU A 17 -5.01 -15.21 1.03
C LEU A 17 -4.75 -16.72 1.09
N GLY A 18 -3.50 -17.16 1.21
CA GLY A 18 -3.13 -18.56 1.41
C GLY A 18 -2.86 -19.37 0.14
N ALA A 19 -2.73 -18.72 -1.03
CA ALA A 19 -2.25 -19.41 -2.22
C ALA A 19 -0.75 -19.74 -2.09
N ASP A 20 -0.32 -20.83 -2.73
CA ASP A 20 1.11 -21.19 -2.85
C ASP A 20 1.81 -20.31 -3.90
N ILE A 21 1.81 -19.00 -3.65
CA ILE A 21 2.43 -17.98 -4.51
C ILE A 21 3.34 -17.14 -3.64
N GLN A 22 4.64 -17.20 -3.93
CA GLN A 22 5.65 -16.42 -3.24
C GLN A 22 5.75 -15.01 -3.82
N TYR A 23 5.71 -14.00 -2.94
CA TYR A 23 6.02 -12.62 -3.29
C TYR A 23 7.52 -12.45 -3.61
N ARG A 24 7.83 -12.02 -4.83
CA ARG A 24 9.21 -11.85 -5.32
C ARG A 24 9.62 -10.39 -5.47
N GLY A 25 8.82 -9.47 -4.95
CA GLY A 25 9.11 -8.04 -4.98
C GLY A 25 10.10 -7.63 -3.89
N ARG A 26 10.50 -6.37 -3.94
CA ARG A 26 11.23 -5.75 -2.83
C ARG A 26 10.34 -5.67 -1.59
N PRO A 27 10.91 -5.69 -0.37
CA PRO A 27 10.16 -5.40 0.84
C PRO A 27 9.36 -4.11 0.69
N LEU A 28 8.12 -4.08 1.20
CA LEU A 28 7.21 -2.95 1.00
C LEU A 28 7.83 -1.62 1.42
N GLN A 29 8.51 -1.58 2.56
CA GLN A 29 9.19 -0.38 3.03
C GLN A 29 10.22 0.15 2.02
N GLU A 30 11.04 -0.72 1.44
CA GLU A 30 12.04 -0.34 0.45
C GLU A 30 11.40 0.07 -0.88
N ALA A 31 10.35 -0.64 -1.29
CA ALA A 31 9.61 -0.34 -2.51
C ALA A 31 8.97 1.06 -2.47
N HIS A 32 8.51 1.49 -1.29
CA HIS A 32 7.82 2.77 -1.09
C HIS A 32 8.70 3.91 -0.55
N ALA A 33 9.89 3.63 0.00
CA ALA A 33 10.76 4.63 0.62
C ALA A 33 11.08 5.86 -0.26
N ARG A 34 11.17 5.66 -1.58
CA ARG A 34 11.47 6.74 -2.55
C ARG A 34 10.24 7.53 -2.99
N HIS A 35 9.05 7.12 -2.56
CA HIS A 35 7.79 7.71 -2.95
C HIS A 35 7.21 8.47 -1.74
N PRO A 36 7.06 9.81 -1.81
CA PRO A 36 6.47 10.59 -0.72
C PRO A 36 4.95 10.37 -0.66
N ILE A 37 4.53 9.21 -0.15
CA ILE A 37 3.13 8.81 -0.04
C ILE A 37 2.56 9.43 1.23
N MET A 38 1.57 10.31 1.07
CA MET A 38 0.85 10.95 2.17
C MET A 38 -0.27 10.06 2.71
N GLY A 39 -0.73 10.34 3.93
CA GLY A 39 -1.79 9.56 4.55
C GLY A 39 -3.10 9.60 3.75
N GLY A 40 -3.48 10.77 3.20
CA GLY A 40 -4.63 10.88 2.31
C GLY A 40 -4.48 10.11 0.98
N GLN A 41 -3.26 9.96 0.44
CA GLN A 41 -3.02 9.16 -0.77
C GLN A 41 -3.17 7.67 -0.50
N PHE A 42 -2.66 7.21 0.64
CA PHE A 42 -2.88 5.84 1.11
C PHE A 42 -4.38 5.55 1.28
N ALA A 43 -5.10 6.44 1.99
CA ALA A 43 -6.53 6.32 2.21
C ALA A 43 -7.32 6.30 0.88
N ARG A 44 -6.96 7.14 -0.09
CA ARG A 44 -7.61 7.15 -1.40
C ARG A 44 -7.40 5.85 -2.16
N ARG A 45 -6.18 5.29 -2.14
CA ARG A 45 -5.89 3.98 -2.76
C ARG A 45 -6.69 2.87 -2.10
N LEU A 46 -6.81 2.88 -0.78
CA LEU A 46 -7.60 1.90 -0.04
C LEU A 46 -9.11 2.03 -0.35
N GLN A 47 -9.62 3.25 -0.50
CA GLN A 47 -11.01 3.48 -0.91
C GLN A 47 -11.30 2.90 -2.30
N ILE A 48 -10.40 3.10 -3.26
CA ILE A 48 -10.51 2.49 -4.60
C ILE A 48 -10.56 0.96 -4.51
N LEU A 49 -9.74 0.35 -3.63
CA LEU A 49 -9.79 -1.09 -3.40
C LEU A 49 -11.16 -1.51 -2.82
N LYS A 50 -11.69 -0.81 -1.81
CA LYS A 50 -13.00 -1.10 -1.21
C LYS A 50 -14.12 -1.11 -2.27
N GLU A 51 -14.19 -0.04 -3.08
CA GLU A 51 -15.17 0.13 -4.16
C GLU A 51 -15.02 -0.95 -5.24
N THR A 52 -13.78 -1.31 -5.57
CA THR A 52 -13.49 -2.36 -6.56
C THR A 52 -13.98 -3.71 -6.05
N LEU A 53 -13.63 -4.10 -4.83
CA LEU A 53 -14.03 -5.40 -4.30
C LEU A 53 -15.55 -5.53 -4.14
N GLU A 54 -16.23 -4.43 -3.83
CA GLU A 54 -17.69 -4.37 -3.80
C GLU A 54 -18.29 -4.52 -5.20
N SER A 55 -17.74 -3.84 -6.20
CA SER A 55 -18.20 -3.92 -7.60
C SER A 55 -18.04 -5.33 -8.20
N PHE A 56 -17.07 -6.10 -7.72
CA PHE A 56 -16.84 -7.49 -8.11
C PHE A 56 -17.53 -8.51 -7.17
N GLU A 57 -18.40 -8.04 -6.27
CA GLU A 57 -19.19 -8.89 -5.36
C GLU A 57 -18.32 -9.85 -4.53
N VAL A 58 -17.11 -9.43 -4.16
CA VAL A 58 -16.20 -10.25 -3.35
C VAL A 58 -16.84 -10.53 -1.99
N PRO A 59 -16.82 -11.78 -1.49
CA PRO A 59 -17.42 -12.11 -0.20
C PRO A 59 -16.95 -11.20 0.92
N LYS A 60 -17.89 -10.75 1.77
CA LYS A 60 -17.62 -9.74 2.82
C LYS A 60 -16.42 -10.09 3.70
N HIS A 61 -16.33 -11.34 4.15
CA HIS A 61 -15.23 -11.79 5.01
C HIS A 61 -13.85 -11.70 4.33
N ILE A 62 -13.78 -11.93 3.01
CA ILE A 62 -12.55 -11.77 2.23
C ILE A 62 -12.22 -10.28 2.05
N ARG A 63 -13.23 -9.46 1.77
CA ARG A 63 -13.08 -8.00 1.70
C ARG A 63 -12.50 -7.43 2.99
N ASP A 64 -13.13 -7.76 4.11
CA ASP A 64 -12.72 -7.25 5.42
C ASP A 64 -11.27 -7.66 5.73
N ALA A 65 -10.93 -8.95 5.55
CA ALA A 65 -9.58 -9.45 5.79
C ALA A 65 -8.53 -8.76 4.90
N TRP A 66 -8.82 -8.57 3.61
CA TRP A 66 -7.87 -7.92 2.70
C TRP A 66 -7.71 -6.42 2.99
N ILE A 67 -8.79 -5.73 3.35
CA ILE A 67 -8.73 -4.32 3.76
C ILE A 67 -7.94 -4.16 5.07
N GLU A 68 -8.22 -5.00 6.07
CA GLU A 68 -7.48 -5.00 7.34
C GLU A 68 -5.99 -5.27 7.12
N HIS A 69 -5.66 -6.23 6.26
CA HIS A 69 -4.28 -6.49 5.88
C HIS A 69 -3.60 -5.25 5.28
N ASN A 70 -4.24 -4.56 4.33
CA ASN A 70 -3.68 -3.33 3.77
C ASN A 70 -3.48 -2.24 4.83
N GLU A 71 -4.44 -2.04 5.73
CA GLU A 71 -4.32 -1.07 6.84
C GLU A 71 -3.15 -1.41 7.76
N SER A 72 -2.95 -2.70 8.09
CA SER A 72 -1.81 -3.15 8.91
C SER A 72 -0.45 -2.86 8.26
N LEU A 73 -0.39 -2.79 6.93
CA LEU A 73 0.82 -2.48 6.16
C LEU A 73 1.09 -0.97 6.06
N ARG A 74 0.16 -0.12 6.47
CA ARG A 74 0.28 1.34 6.38
C ARG A 74 1.60 1.89 6.95
N PRO A 75 2.09 1.46 8.13
CA PRO A 75 3.34 1.98 8.69
C PRO A 75 4.58 1.69 7.83
N LEU A 76 4.52 0.67 6.96
CA LEU A 76 5.59 0.35 6.01
C LEU A 76 5.55 1.23 4.76
N ILE A 77 4.40 1.82 4.45
CA ILE A 77 4.16 2.58 3.21
C ILE A 77 4.23 4.08 3.46
N THR A 78 3.68 4.54 4.59
CA THR A 78 3.71 5.94 4.99
C THR A 78 3.85 6.08 6.50
N ARG A 79 4.61 7.11 6.92
CA ARG A 79 4.72 7.52 8.33
C ARG A 79 3.55 8.41 8.77
N ASP A 80 2.64 8.73 7.85
CA ASP A 80 1.50 9.59 8.10
C ASP A 80 0.27 8.77 8.51
N ALA A 81 -0.10 8.89 9.79
CA ALA A 81 -1.28 8.25 10.34
C ALA A 81 -2.58 9.01 10.00
N GLY A 82 -2.50 10.31 9.67
CA GLY A 82 -3.66 11.14 9.34
C GLY A 82 -4.16 10.89 7.92
N SER A 83 -5.36 11.36 7.56
CA SER A 83 -5.84 11.32 6.17
C SER A 83 -5.53 12.60 5.39
N ASP A 84 -4.69 13.48 5.96
CA ASP A 84 -4.37 14.78 5.39
C ASP A 84 -3.40 14.64 4.20
N CYS A 85 -3.41 15.67 3.35
CA CYS A 85 -2.54 15.78 2.19
C CYS A 85 -1.74 17.10 2.27
N ASP A 86 -0.55 17.06 2.88
CA ASP A 86 0.42 18.18 2.84
C ASP A 86 1.63 17.82 1.94
N PRO A 87 1.69 18.37 0.71
CA PRO A 87 2.74 18.03 -0.25
C PRO A 87 4.11 18.64 0.06
N ILE A 88 4.21 19.69 0.89
CA ILE A 88 5.49 20.31 1.28
C ILE A 88 6.15 19.40 2.33
N LEU A 89 5.41 19.09 3.40
CA LEU A 89 5.89 18.20 4.47
C LEU A 89 6.24 16.80 3.94
N ALA A 90 5.54 16.30 2.93
CA ALA A 90 5.84 15.00 2.32
C ALA A 90 7.19 14.99 1.60
N ARG A 91 7.53 16.08 0.88
CA ARG A 91 8.78 16.21 0.12
C ARG A 91 9.98 16.43 1.03
N GLU A 92 9.82 17.22 2.09
CA GLU A 92 10.87 17.47 3.08
C GLU A 92 11.31 16.19 3.79
N ARG A 93 10.35 15.31 4.14
CA ARG A 93 10.63 14.01 4.77
C ARG A 93 11.53 13.11 3.93
N VAL A 94 11.32 13.05 2.61
CA VAL A 94 12.18 12.27 1.70
C VAL A 94 13.59 12.87 1.61
N ARG A 95 13.70 14.21 1.62
CA ARG A 95 15.00 14.90 1.59
C ARG A 95 15.79 14.75 2.90
N GLY A 96 15.11 14.77 4.05
CA GLY A 96 15.74 14.59 5.36
C GLY A 96 16.28 13.17 5.58
N ALA A 97 15.56 12.15 5.16
CA ALA A 97 15.97 10.74 5.30
C ALA A 97 17.25 10.36 4.52
N GLY A 98 17.69 11.20 3.57
CA GLY A 98 18.93 11.00 2.81
C GLY A 98 20.18 11.64 3.43
N LYS A 99 20.07 12.33 4.57
CA LYS A 99 21.21 12.95 5.27
C LYS A 99 21.81 12.11 6.40
N ASP A 100 21.09 11.08 6.84
CA ASP A 100 21.49 10.21 7.97
C ASP A 100 22.08 8.86 7.51
N LEU A 101 22.62 8.81 6.28
CA LEU A 101 23.27 7.65 5.65
C LEU A 101 24.67 8.02 5.16
#